data_AF-A0A8J2WM84-F1
#
_entry.id   AF-A0A8J2WM84-F1
#
_cell.length_a   1.000
_cell.length_b   1.000
_cell.length_c   1.000
_cell.angle_alpha   90.00
_cell.angle_beta   90.00
_cell.angle_gamma   90.00
#
_symmetry.space_group_name_H-M   'P 1'
#
loop_
_entity.id
_entity.type
_entity.pdbx_description
1 polymer ?
#
loop_
_entity_poly.entity_id
_entity_poly.type
_entity_poly.pdbx_seq_one_letter_code
_entity_poly.pdbx_strand_id
1 'polypeptide(L)'
;MGIFRGIPMFHGKCSRMRAIEFAIQILVVLLLGDCGVIGEATEKNETLVTSLNVTETTSFCGGFVTHSFGNITSPNYPSNYDDMLNCKWHFQVPSSNRILFQFYKLFKTEQGYDRVSIYDGISHSARLIVELTGNDSLSQIFTTTSNTATVRFTTDSSLNFVGFALYYSVDPIPACGGILYTDGTIETPDFPAHYPSSAKCRWIITADANKKIAINFESFQTEPGRDFLTIMDPISDLPLLIHSGYSIPDALISPSNQLVLIFQSDHVINQPGFELSYKII
;
A
#
# COMPACT_ATOMS: atom_id res chain seq x y z
N MET A 1 46.58 -68.01 4.04
CA MET A 1 45.82 -68.83 5.00
C MET A 1 44.87 -67.88 5.72
N GLY A 2 43.54 -67.95 5.63
CA GLY A 2 42.66 -68.79 4.80
C GLY A 2 41.40 -68.02 4.38
N ILE A 3 40.61 -68.59 3.48
CA ILE A 3 39.43 -67.95 2.86
C ILE A 3 38.20 -68.10 3.76
N PHE A 4 37.30 -67.10 3.80
CA PHE A 4 35.85 -67.39 3.86
C PHE A 4 35.03 -66.42 2.97
N ARG A 5 34.01 -67.00 2.31
CA ARG A 5 33.04 -66.33 1.42
C ARG A 5 31.72 -66.11 2.17
N GLY A 6 30.88 -65.15 1.77
CA GLY A 6 29.47 -65.15 2.15
C GLY A 6 28.74 -63.79 2.20
N ILE A 7 28.12 -63.42 1.08
CA ILE A 7 27.01 -62.43 0.91
C ILE A 7 25.87 -63.28 0.26
N PRO A 8 24.55 -62.93 0.18
CA PRO A 8 23.73 -61.79 0.65
C PRO A 8 22.66 -62.21 1.73
N MET A 9 21.64 -61.43 2.16
CA MET A 9 20.60 -60.80 1.32
C MET A 9 19.78 -59.66 1.94
N PHE A 10 19.45 -58.70 1.07
CA PHE A 10 18.47 -57.62 1.21
C PHE A 10 17.05 -58.13 1.51
N HIS A 11 16.23 -57.32 2.17
CA HIS A 11 15.16 -56.46 1.61
C HIS A 11 14.98 -55.31 2.64
N GLY A 12 14.93 -54.02 2.32
CA GLY A 12 14.29 -53.32 1.20
C GLY A 12 13.05 -52.60 1.76
N LYS A 13 12.75 -51.32 1.49
CA LYS A 13 13.42 -50.30 0.65
C LYS A 13 12.81 -48.91 0.98
N CYS A 14 13.45 -47.84 0.49
CA CYS A 14 12.88 -46.59 -0.09
C CYS A 14 11.46 -46.09 0.28
N SER A 15 11.15 -44.79 0.35
CA SER A 15 11.92 -43.53 0.13
C SER A 15 11.00 -42.32 0.34
N ARG A 16 11.58 -41.11 0.51
CA ARG A 16 11.13 -39.76 0.03
C ARG A 16 9.61 -39.47 0.00
N MET A 17 9.07 -38.40 0.56
CA MET A 17 9.27 -36.97 0.22
C MET A 17 8.24 -36.14 1.06
N ARG A 18 8.25 -34.81 1.25
CA ARG A 18 9.07 -33.65 0.79
C ARG A 18 9.54 -32.82 2.00
N ALA A 19 10.15 -31.65 1.76
CA ALA A 19 10.18 -30.53 2.71
C ALA A 19 9.02 -29.56 2.41
N ILE A 20 8.53 -28.86 3.46
CA ILE A 20 7.92 -27.51 3.54
C ILE A 20 7.08 -27.49 4.82
N GLU A 21 7.58 -26.85 5.88
CA GLU A 21 6.91 -25.74 6.57
C GLU A 21 7.80 -25.14 7.68
N PHE A 22 7.75 -23.82 7.81
CA PHE A 22 8.42 -23.04 8.86
C PHE A 22 7.43 -22.82 10.02
N ALA A 23 7.88 -22.96 11.27
CA ALA A 23 7.72 -21.90 12.28
C ALA A 23 8.37 -22.24 13.63
N ILE A 24 9.34 -21.40 14.01
CA ILE A 24 9.48 -20.80 15.35
C ILE A 24 9.46 -21.77 16.56
N GLN A 25 10.66 -22.06 17.08
CA GLN A 25 10.83 -22.13 18.53
C GLN A 25 12.10 -21.41 18.99
N ILE A 26 11.94 -20.77 20.15
CA ILE A 26 12.78 -19.73 20.75
C ILE A 26 14.27 -20.10 20.84
N LEU A 27 15.11 -19.09 20.56
CA LEU A 27 16.57 -19.13 20.69
C LEU A 27 16.98 -19.33 22.17
N VAL A 28 17.17 -20.57 22.59
CA VAL A 28 17.91 -20.88 23.82
C VAL A 28 19.39 -20.66 23.54
N VAL A 29 19.98 -19.67 24.22
CA VAL A 29 21.41 -19.34 24.07
C VAL A 29 22.26 -20.52 24.55
N LEU A 30 23.19 -20.93 23.69
CA LEU A 30 24.10 -22.05 23.91
C LEU A 30 25.37 -21.60 24.65
N LEU A 31 25.90 -22.52 25.48
CA LEU A 31 27.29 -22.60 25.96
C LEU A 31 27.79 -21.51 26.94
N LEU A 32 27.75 -21.85 28.23
CA LEU A 32 29.01 -22.13 28.94
C LEU A 32 28.88 -23.51 29.58
N GLY A 33 29.93 -24.31 29.49
CA GLY A 33 29.97 -25.63 30.13
C GLY A 33 30.49 -25.53 31.55
N ASP A 34 29.95 -26.36 32.44
CA ASP A 34 30.77 -27.13 33.37
C ASP A 34 30.01 -28.37 33.85
N CYS A 35 30.76 -29.45 34.12
CA CYS A 35 30.21 -30.72 34.58
C CYS A 35 30.35 -30.80 36.10
N GLY A 36 29.26 -30.76 36.86
CA GLY A 36 29.34 -30.76 38.32
C GLY A 36 28.03 -31.00 39.07
N VAL A 37 27.95 -32.19 39.67
CA VAL A 37 27.20 -32.54 40.90
C VAL A 37 25.66 -32.39 40.89
N ILE A 38 25.00 -33.54 40.98
CA ILE A 38 23.60 -33.70 41.40
C ILE A 38 23.38 -33.18 42.83
N GLY A 39 22.49 -32.19 42.98
CA GLY A 39 21.97 -31.71 44.26
C GLY A 39 20.44 -31.83 44.29
N GLU A 40 19.89 -32.25 45.41
CA GLU A 40 18.44 -32.50 45.57
C GLU A 40 17.61 -31.21 45.47
N ALA A 41 16.56 -31.23 44.65
CA ALA A 41 15.58 -30.17 44.60
C ALA A 41 14.59 -30.32 45.78
N THR A 42 14.88 -29.65 46.91
CA THR A 42 13.93 -29.58 48.03
C THR A 42 12.73 -28.70 47.68
N GLU A 43 11.54 -29.28 47.77
CA GLU A 43 10.26 -28.62 47.55
C GLU A 43 10.04 -27.46 48.54
N LYS A 44 9.91 -26.23 48.02
CA LYS A 44 9.36 -25.08 48.75
C LYS A 44 8.23 -24.44 47.98
N ASN A 45 7.02 -24.80 48.40
CA ASN A 45 5.78 -24.21 47.95
C ASN A 45 5.52 -22.91 48.75
N GLU A 46 5.83 -21.75 48.17
CA GLU A 46 5.35 -20.46 48.65
C GLU A 46 4.56 -19.74 47.56
N THR A 47 3.24 -19.71 47.77
CA THR A 47 2.28 -19.01 46.93
C THR A 47 2.42 -17.50 47.08
N LEU A 48 3.12 -16.83 46.16
CA LEU A 48 3.02 -15.38 46.01
C LEU A 48 1.94 -15.00 44.99
N VAL A 49 0.67 -15.16 45.39
CA VAL A 49 -0.47 -14.66 44.62
C VAL A 49 -0.59 -13.16 44.84
N THR A 50 0.23 -12.37 44.14
CA THR A 50 -0.06 -10.94 43.93
C THR A 50 -1.04 -10.82 42.77
N SER A 51 -2.30 -10.51 43.11
CA SER A 51 -3.38 -10.27 42.14
C SER A 51 -3.06 -9.08 41.24
N LEU A 52 -2.61 -9.35 40.02
CA LEU A 52 -2.60 -8.37 38.94
C LEU A 52 -4.05 -8.21 38.44
N ASN A 53 -4.75 -7.20 38.97
CA ASN A 53 -5.99 -6.71 38.38
C ASN A 53 -5.66 -6.01 37.06
N VAL A 54 -5.48 -6.78 35.98
CA VAL A 54 -5.44 -6.25 34.63
C VAL A 54 -6.89 -6.01 34.19
N THR A 55 -7.47 -4.92 34.68
CA THR A 55 -8.65 -4.31 34.06
C THR A 55 -8.21 -3.21 33.09
N GLU A 56 -7.28 -3.56 32.20
CA GLU A 56 -7.15 -2.87 30.92
C GLU A 56 -7.72 -3.80 29.84
N THR A 57 -8.93 -3.48 29.37
CA THR A 57 -9.40 -3.97 28.08
C THR A 57 -8.64 -3.23 26.99
N THR A 58 -7.35 -3.52 26.83
CA THR A 58 -6.57 -3.09 25.67
C THR A 58 -7.20 -3.76 24.45
N SER A 59 -8.07 -3.05 23.74
CA SER A 59 -8.61 -3.50 22.47
C SER A 59 -7.43 -3.67 21.50
N PHE A 60 -7.04 -4.93 21.26
CA PHE A 60 -5.91 -5.28 20.39
C PHE A 60 -6.32 -5.10 18.92
N CYS A 61 -6.50 -3.84 18.53
CA CYS A 61 -6.84 -3.41 17.18
C CYS A 61 -5.61 -2.84 16.45
N GLY A 62 -5.47 -3.17 15.18
CA GLY A 62 -4.28 -2.86 14.39
C GLY A 62 -3.54 -4.10 13.90
N GLY A 63 -2.26 -3.95 13.59
CA GLY A 63 -1.36 -5.03 13.16
C GLY A 63 -0.57 -4.70 11.89
N PHE A 64 0.19 -5.68 11.41
CA PHE A 64 0.91 -5.58 10.13
C PHE A 64 0.06 -6.13 8.98
N VAL A 65 0.09 -5.43 7.85
CA VAL A 65 -0.71 -5.75 6.66
C VAL A 65 0.22 -5.88 5.45
N THR A 66 0.40 -7.10 4.96
CA THR A 66 1.33 -7.44 3.86
C THR A 66 0.63 -7.96 2.61
N HIS A 67 -0.69 -8.18 2.67
CA HIS A 67 -1.50 -8.66 1.54
C HIS A 67 -1.72 -7.57 0.50
N SER A 68 -1.91 -7.96 -0.75
CA SER A 68 -2.11 -7.05 -1.90
C SER A 68 -3.51 -6.41 -1.95
N PHE A 69 -4.46 -6.89 -1.16
CA PHE A 69 -5.80 -6.32 -1.01
C PHE A 69 -6.47 -6.87 0.26
N GLY A 70 -7.51 -6.19 0.73
CA GLY A 70 -8.30 -6.66 1.86
C GLY A 70 -9.24 -5.59 2.43
N ASN A 71 -9.84 -5.89 3.57
CA ASN A 71 -10.72 -4.97 4.30
C ASN A 71 -10.16 -4.73 5.70
N ILE A 72 -10.34 -3.52 6.21
CA ILE A 72 -10.12 -3.13 7.60
C ILE A 72 -11.39 -2.44 8.09
N THR A 73 -11.78 -2.68 9.32
CA THR A 73 -12.86 -1.95 9.98
C THR A 73 -12.39 -1.37 11.30
N SER A 74 -13.12 -0.40 11.84
CA SER A 74 -13.06 -0.12 13.27
C SER A 74 -13.39 -1.39 14.08
N PRO A 75 -12.96 -1.47 15.36
CA PRO A 75 -13.46 -2.48 16.29
C PRO A 75 -15.00 -2.54 16.28
N ASN A 76 -15.53 -3.74 16.52
CA ASN A 76 -16.96 -4.06 16.61
C ASN A 76 -17.84 -3.77 15.36
N TYR A 77 -17.32 -3.20 14.27
CA TYR A 77 -18.10 -2.86 13.07
C TYR A 77 -18.94 -4.06 12.56
N PRO A 78 -20.26 -3.93 12.30
CA PRO A 78 -21.05 -2.69 12.19
C PRO A 78 -21.80 -2.30 13.48
N SER A 79 -21.35 -2.73 14.65
CA SER A 79 -21.72 -2.12 15.94
C SER A 79 -20.78 -0.96 16.27
N ASN A 80 -21.08 -0.22 17.34
CA ASN A 80 -20.25 0.91 17.74
C ASN A 80 -18.85 0.46 18.19
N TYR A 81 -17.83 1.25 17.86
CA TYR A 81 -16.47 1.06 18.37
C TYR A 81 -16.37 1.36 19.87
N ASP A 82 -15.27 0.96 20.50
CA ASP A 82 -15.00 1.25 21.92
C ASP A 82 -14.38 2.64 22.11
N ASP A 83 -14.49 3.19 23.33
CA ASP A 83 -13.82 4.43 23.71
C ASP A 83 -12.30 4.18 23.96
N MET A 84 -11.49 5.24 23.96
CA MET A 84 -10.04 5.23 24.26
C MET A 84 -9.15 4.37 23.34
N LEU A 85 -9.55 4.16 22.09
CA LEU A 85 -8.80 3.37 21.11
C LEU A 85 -7.57 4.09 20.56
N ASN A 86 -6.56 3.31 20.15
CA ASN A 86 -5.37 3.76 19.44
C ASN A 86 -4.91 2.69 18.43
N CYS A 87 -5.82 2.29 17.55
CA CYS A 87 -5.60 1.25 16.56
C CYS A 87 -4.60 1.73 15.51
N LYS A 88 -3.62 0.89 15.14
CA LYS A 88 -2.63 1.18 14.09
C LYS A 88 -2.42 -0.02 13.17
N TRP A 89 -2.73 0.15 11.90
CA TRP A 89 -2.43 -0.83 10.85
C TRP A 89 -1.26 -0.35 10.01
N HIS A 90 -0.15 -1.08 10.07
CA HIS A 90 1.07 -0.79 9.33
C HIS A 90 1.13 -1.64 8.07
N PHE A 91 1.08 -0.98 6.91
CA PHE A 91 1.11 -1.65 5.63
C PHE A 91 2.55 -1.75 5.11
N GLN A 92 2.90 -2.92 4.60
CA GLN A 92 4.13 -3.14 3.87
C GLN A 92 3.90 -4.18 2.77
N VAL A 93 3.62 -3.69 1.57
CA VAL A 93 3.31 -4.49 0.38
C VAL A 93 4.57 -4.61 -0.51
N PRO A 94 4.57 -5.36 -1.64
CA PRO A 94 5.75 -5.46 -2.50
C PRO A 94 6.29 -4.09 -2.94
N SER A 95 7.62 -3.94 -2.99
CA SER A 95 8.29 -2.63 -3.21
C SER A 95 8.00 -1.98 -4.56
N SER A 96 7.51 -2.75 -5.54
CA SER A 96 7.05 -2.28 -6.85
C SER A 96 5.64 -1.67 -6.83
N ASN A 97 4.97 -1.64 -5.69
CA ASN A 97 3.56 -1.31 -5.58
C ASN A 97 3.28 -0.16 -4.59
N ARG A 98 2.21 0.58 -4.81
CA ARG A 98 1.63 1.54 -3.85
C ARG A 98 0.25 1.04 -3.42
N ILE A 99 -0.32 1.66 -2.39
CA ILE A 99 -1.54 1.21 -1.72
C ILE A 99 -2.64 2.25 -1.99
N LEU A 100 -3.82 1.75 -2.36
CA LEU A 100 -5.03 2.51 -2.58
C LEU A 100 -6.02 2.18 -1.47
N PHE A 101 -6.71 3.20 -0.98
CA PHE A 101 -7.61 3.15 0.17
C PHE A 101 -8.96 3.74 -0.21
N GLN A 102 -10.04 2.99 -0.01
CA GLN A 102 -11.40 3.43 -0.30
C GLN A 102 -12.36 3.01 0.82
N PHE A 103 -13.00 3.98 1.46
CA PHE A 103 -14.09 3.71 2.39
C PHE A 103 -15.35 3.38 1.57
N TYR A 104 -16.05 2.29 1.92
CA TYR A 104 -17.02 1.68 1.01
C TYR A 104 -18.36 1.32 1.67
N LYS A 105 -18.52 1.63 2.96
CA LYS A 105 -19.77 1.53 3.73
C LYS A 105 -19.89 2.74 4.64
N LEU A 106 -21.04 2.88 5.31
CA LEU A 106 -21.31 3.94 6.30
C LEU A 106 -20.09 4.21 7.19
N PHE A 107 -19.63 5.44 7.13
CA PHE A 107 -18.62 6.04 8.01
C PHE A 107 -19.35 6.97 8.97
N LYS A 108 -19.15 6.75 10.28
CA LYS A 108 -19.60 7.69 11.31
C LYS A 108 -18.71 7.58 12.55
N THR A 109 -18.07 8.69 12.92
CA THR A 109 -17.28 8.85 14.14
C THR A 109 -17.70 10.12 14.88
N GLU A 110 -17.20 10.39 16.08
CA GLU A 110 -17.45 11.68 16.76
C GLU A 110 -16.73 12.83 16.04
N GLN A 111 -17.48 13.87 15.66
CA GLN A 111 -16.99 15.01 14.88
C GLN A 111 -15.91 15.81 15.63
N GLY A 112 -14.67 15.72 15.16
CA GLY A 112 -13.52 16.49 15.63
C GLY A 112 -12.70 15.83 16.75
N TYR A 113 -13.25 14.80 17.40
CA TYR A 113 -12.61 14.07 18.50
C TYR A 113 -12.05 12.74 18.00
N ASP A 114 -12.93 11.88 17.47
CA ASP A 114 -12.57 10.58 16.92
C ASP A 114 -12.11 10.70 15.47
N ARG A 115 -10.95 10.12 15.16
CA ARG A 115 -10.21 10.40 13.92
C ARG A 115 -9.66 9.15 13.27
N VAL A 116 -9.88 9.03 11.96
CA VAL A 116 -9.22 8.05 11.10
C VAL A 116 -8.20 8.77 10.23
N SER A 117 -6.91 8.58 10.49
CA SER A 117 -5.80 9.20 9.74
C SER A 117 -5.12 8.16 8.85
N ILE A 118 -4.80 8.51 7.59
CA ILE A 118 -3.98 7.70 6.68
C ILE A 118 -2.66 8.43 6.39
N TYR A 119 -1.53 7.76 6.61
CA TYR A 119 -0.18 8.29 6.41
C TYR A 119 0.56 7.55 5.29
N ASP A 120 1.32 8.31 4.50
CA ASP A 120 2.18 7.87 3.41
C ASP A 120 3.53 7.37 3.96
N GLY A 121 3.48 6.21 4.62
CA GLY A 121 4.62 5.51 5.20
C GLY A 121 4.40 4.96 6.60
N ILE A 122 5.44 4.29 7.13
CA ILE A 122 5.49 3.76 8.51
C ILE A 122 6.31 4.61 9.49
N SER A 123 6.95 5.68 9.00
CA SER A 123 7.69 6.62 9.86
C SER A 123 6.75 7.47 10.72
N HIS A 124 7.20 7.86 11.92
CA HIS A 124 6.55 8.91 12.72
C HIS A 124 6.52 10.28 12.00
N SER A 125 7.38 10.48 11.00
CA SER A 125 7.42 11.66 10.12
C SER A 125 6.71 11.44 8.78
N ALA A 126 5.90 10.37 8.63
CA ALA A 126 5.19 10.09 7.39
C ALA A 126 4.17 11.19 7.06
N ARG A 127 4.05 11.54 5.78
CA ARG A 127 3.13 12.58 5.30
C ARG A 127 1.69 12.15 5.53
N LEU A 128 0.87 12.99 6.17
CA LEU A 128 -0.57 12.77 6.26
C LEU A 128 -1.19 12.84 4.84
N ILE A 129 -1.94 11.82 4.46
CA ILE A 129 -2.71 11.79 3.20
C ILE A 129 -4.11 12.36 3.45
N VAL A 130 -4.77 11.89 4.50
CA VAL A 130 -6.10 12.36 4.93
C VAL A 130 -6.29 12.11 6.41
N GLU A 131 -7.09 12.95 7.06
CA GLU A 131 -7.68 12.70 8.37
C GLU A 131 -9.19 12.94 8.25
N LEU A 132 -9.98 11.94 8.66
CA LEU A 132 -11.44 11.92 8.53
C LEU A 132 -12.10 11.81 9.91
N THR A 133 -13.28 12.41 10.05
CA THR A 133 -14.05 12.46 11.29
C THR A 133 -15.55 12.71 11.00
N GLY A 134 -16.43 12.54 11.98
CA GLY A 134 -17.87 12.80 11.77
C GLY A 134 -18.48 11.89 10.69
N ASN A 135 -19.13 12.49 9.68
CA ASN A 135 -19.79 11.80 8.57
C ASN A 135 -19.13 12.13 7.20
N ASP A 136 -17.80 12.17 7.11
CA ASP A 136 -17.10 12.56 5.89
C ASP A 136 -17.45 11.72 4.64
N SER A 137 -17.31 12.32 3.46
CA SER A 137 -17.73 11.73 2.18
C SER A 137 -16.76 10.66 1.66
N LEU A 138 -17.30 9.59 1.09
CA LEU A 138 -16.59 8.31 0.88
C LEU A 138 -16.30 7.97 -0.60
N SER A 139 -16.49 8.91 -1.52
CA SER A 139 -16.25 8.68 -2.95
C SER A 139 -14.78 8.79 -3.38
N GLN A 140 -13.89 9.28 -2.51
CA GLN A 140 -12.48 9.47 -2.83
C GLN A 140 -11.62 8.22 -2.59
N ILE A 141 -10.66 7.97 -3.48
CA ILE A 141 -9.60 6.98 -3.31
C ILE A 141 -8.34 7.69 -2.84
N PHE A 142 -7.84 7.32 -1.66
CA PHE A 142 -6.57 7.84 -1.12
C PHE A 142 -5.42 6.92 -1.55
N THR A 143 -4.33 7.48 -2.06
CA THR A 143 -3.23 6.71 -2.68
C THR A 143 -1.88 7.09 -2.08
N THR A 144 -1.06 6.10 -1.74
CA THR A 144 0.33 6.32 -1.25
C THR A 144 1.29 6.60 -2.39
N THR A 145 2.46 7.15 -2.07
CA THR A 145 3.60 7.27 -3.00
C THR A 145 4.56 6.08 -2.92
N SER A 146 4.52 5.31 -1.84
CA SER A 146 5.37 4.14 -1.59
C SER A 146 4.58 2.85 -1.31
N ASN A 147 5.30 1.74 -1.16
CA ASN A 147 4.77 0.44 -0.74
C ASN A 147 4.47 0.34 0.77
N THR A 148 4.51 1.45 1.50
CA THR A 148 4.27 1.48 2.94
C THR A 148 3.24 2.53 3.32
N ALA A 149 2.43 2.24 4.34
CA ALA A 149 1.41 3.15 4.86
C ALA A 149 1.17 2.90 6.35
N THR A 150 0.53 3.86 7.01
CA THR A 150 -0.07 3.65 8.33
C THR A 150 -1.50 4.17 8.33
N VAL A 151 -2.46 3.31 8.65
CA VAL A 151 -3.82 3.73 9.00
C VAL A 151 -3.90 3.76 10.51
N ARG A 152 -4.36 4.88 11.08
CA ARG A 152 -4.53 5.07 12.53
C ARG A 152 -5.98 5.42 12.82
N PHE A 153 -6.58 4.77 13.81
CA PHE A 153 -7.86 5.16 14.38
C PHE A 153 -7.70 5.43 15.87
N THR A 154 -8.01 6.65 16.30
CA THR A 154 -7.95 7.08 17.70
C THR A 154 -9.30 7.59 18.16
N THR A 155 -9.72 7.19 19.36
CA THR A 155 -10.97 7.66 19.98
C THR A 155 -10.76 8.32 21.33
N ASP A 156 -11.69 9.21 21.66
CA ASP A 156 -11.87 9.94 22.91
C ASP A 156 -12.37 9.01 24.05
N SER A 157 -12.58 9.53 25.26
CA SER A 157 -13.15 8.81 26.40
C SER A 157 -14.68 8.60 26.35
N SER A 158 -15.36 8.93 25.25
CA SER A 158 -16.82 8.96 25.15
C SER A 158 -17.35 8.91 23.71
N LEU A 159 -18.69 8.90 23.57
CA LEU A 159 -19.45 9.17 22.34
C LEU A 159 -19.07 8.35 21.09
N ASN A 160 -18.99 7.03 21.24
CA ASN A 160 -18.83 6.12 20.12
C ASN A 160 -20.00 6.05 19.11
N PHE A 161 -19.66 5.67 17.88
CA PHE A 161 -20.55 5.47 16.74
C PHE A 161 -20.14 4.22 15.93
N VAL A 162 -20.80 3.95 14.81
CA VAL A 162 -20.57 2.74 13.98
C VAL A 162 -19.14 2.60 13.45
N GLY A 163 -18.37 3.69 13.39
CA GLY A 163 -17.00 3.70 12.88
C GLY A 163 -16.93 3.62 11.36
N PHE A 164 -16.07 2.75 10.83
CA PHE A 164 -15.75 2.72 9.41
C PHE A 164 -15.49 1.31 8.86
N ALA A 165 -15.69 1.15 7.55
CA ALA A 165 -15.15 0.04 6.77
C ALA A 165 -14.35 0.57 5.57
N LEU A 166 -13.09 0.14 5.51
CA LEU A 166 -12.07 0.55 4.57
C LEU A 166 -11.64 -0.66 3.73
N TYR A 167 -11.80 -0.58 2.41
CA TYR A 167 -11.18 -1.52 1.47
C TYR A 167 -9.81 -0.96 1.05
N TYR A 168 -8.85 -1.85 0.84
CA TYR A 168 -7.56 -1.49 0.26
C TYR A 168 -7.16 -2.46 -0.84
N SER A 169 -6.38 -1.96 -1.79
CA SER A 169 -5.74 -2.72 -2.86
C SER A 169 -4.37 -2.12 -3.19
N VAL A 170 -3.62 -2.80 -4.06
CA VAL A 170 -2.33 -2.30 -4.55
C VAL A 170 -2.30 -2.25 -6.08
N ASP A 171 -1.70 -1.22 -6.64
CA ASP A 171 -1.29 -1.14 -8.04
C ASP A 171 0.22 -0.88 -8.13
N PRO A 172 0.87 -1.02 -9.31
CA PRO A 172 2.28 -0.71 -9.46
C PRO A 172 2.56 0.77 -9.16
N ILE A 173 3.67 1.09 -8.48
CA ILE A 173 4.15 2.48 -8.38
C ILE A 173 4.44 2.96 -9.81
N PRO A 174 3.86 4.08 -10.26
CA PRO A 174 4.26 4.69 -11.52
C PRO A 174 5.75 5.03 -11.48
N ALA A 175 6.52 4.58 -12.48
CA ALA A 175 7.96 4.87 -12.56
C ALA A 175 8.26 6.38 -12.76
N CYS A 176 7.22 7.16 -13.02
CA CYS A 176 7.19 8.53 -13.50
C CYS A 176 5.78 9.08 -13.25
N GLY A 177 5.65 10.38 -13.04
CA GLY A 177 4.37 10.99 -12.67
C GLY A 177 4.43 11.77 -11.37
N GLY A 178 3.25 12.08 -10.83
CA GLY A 178 3.09 12.85 -9.60
C GLY A 178 1.75 13.58 -9.53
N ILE A 179 1.56 14.38 -8.48
CA ILE A 179 0.47 15.35 -8.39
C ILE A 179 1.06 16.75 -8.60
N LEU A 180 0.45 17.54 -9.46
CA LEU A 180 0.91 18.84 -9.92
C LEU A 180 -0.14 19.91 -9.60
N TYR A 181 0.29 21.02 -9.01
CA TYR A 181 -0.60 22.05 -8.44
C TYR A 181 -0.41 23.46 -9.05
N THR A 182 0.57 23.63 -9.93
CA THR A 182 0.93 24.90 -10.59
C THR A 182 1.21 24.63 -12.06
N ASP A 183 1.12 25.65 -12.93
CA ASP A 183 1.58 25.63 -14.31
C ASP A 183 2.96 24.95 -14.47
N GLY A 184 3.18 24.29 -15.60
CA GLY A 184 4.44 23.58 -15.86
C GLY A 184 4.48 22.83 -17.18
N THR A 185 5.47 21.95 -17.32
CA THR A 185 5.61 20.99 -18.42
C THR A 185 5.45 19.56 -17.91
N ILE A 186 5.05 18.65 -18.80
CA ILE A 186 5.09 17.21 -18.59
C ILE A 186 5.84 16.60 -19.77
N GLU A 187 6.86 15.83 -19.44
CA GLU A 187 7.70 15.10 -20.39
C GLU A 187 7.62 13.61 -20.10
N THR A 188 7.82 12.78 -21.13
CA THR A 188 8.13 11.36 -20.94
C THR A 188 9.45 11.18 -20.17
N PRO A 189 9.66 10.04 -19.48
CA PRO A 189 10.94 9.79 -18.82
C PRO A 189 12.08 9.82 -19.82
N ASP A 190 13.23 10.31 -19.37
CA ASP A 190 14.47 10.43 -20.15
C ASP A 190 14.41 11.37 -21.38
N PHE A 191 13.31 12.12 -21.60
CA PHE A 191 13.18 13.11 -22.68
C PHE A 191 14.38 14.09 -22.70
N PRO A 192 14.93 14.45 -23.88
CA PRO A 192 14.53 14.07 -25.24
C PRO A 192 15.13 12.74 -25.75
N ALA A 193 15.72 11.92 -24.87
CA ALA A 193 16.09 10.54 -25.22
C ALA A 193 14.86 9.63 -25.22
N HIS A 194 15.05 8.37 -25.62
CA HIS A 194 13.94 7.43 -25.77
C HIS A 194 13.42 6.98 -24.40
N TYR A 195 12.10 7.04 -24.20
CA TYR A 195 11.47 6.60 -22.94
C TYR A 195 11.73 5.10 -22.67
N PRO A 196 11.72 4.64 -21.41
CA PRO A 196 11.96 3.24 -21.09
C PRO A 196 10.81 2.32 -21.53
N SER A 197 11.13 1.06 -21.83
CA SER A 197 10.13 0.03 -22.14
C SER A 197 9.32 -0.32 -20.89
N SER A 198 8.04 -0.62 -21.07
CA SER A 198 7.09 -0.91 -19.98
C SER A 198 6.89 0.25 -19.00
N ALA A 199 7.13 1.48 -19.46
CA ALA A 199 6.83 2.69 -18.70
C ALA A 199 5.34 2.73 -18.38
N LYS A 200 5.02 3.13 -17.15
CA LYS A 200 3.66 3.38 -16.68
C LYS A 200 3.68 4.67 -15.90
N CYS A 201 3.58 5.79 -16.60
CA CYS A 201 3.57 7.10 -15.97
C CYS A 201 2.14 7.52 -15.64
N ARG A 202 1.95 8.23 -14.52
CA ARG A 202 0.66 8.84 -14.20
C ARG A 202 0.80 10.19 -13.50
N TRP A 203 0.39 11.25 -14.18
CA TRP A 203 0.30 12.60 -13.63
C TRP A 203 -1.14 12.93 -13.27
N ILE A 204 -1.34 13.65 -12.17
CA ILE A 204 -2.62 14.28 -11.82
C ILE A 204 -2.35 15.78 -11.74
N ILE A 205 -2.97 16.58 -12.61
CA ILE A 205 -2.97 18.03 -12.47
C ILE A 205 -4.21 18.42 -11.68
N THR A 206 -4.03 19.18 -10.61
CA THR A 206 -5.11 19.62 -9.71
C THR A 206 -5.09 21.13 -9.57
N ALA A 207 -6.20 21.78 -9.94
CA ALA A 207 -6.42 23.21 -9.78
C ALA A 207 -7.52 23.49 -8.74
N ASP A 208 -7.68 24.76 -8.35
CA ASP A 208 -8.79 25.22 -7.50
C ASP A 208 -10.16 24.94 -8.16
N ALA A 209 -11.21 24.81 -7.35
CA ALA A 209 -12.54 24.38 -7.81
C ALA A 209 -13.22 25.29 -8.86
N ASN A 210 -12.73 26.53 -9.04
CA ASN A 210 -13.20 27.51 -10.02
C ASN A 210 -12.26 27.66 -11.23
N LYS A 211 -11.25 26.79 -11.37
CA LYS A 211 -10.22 26.83 -12.40
C LYS A 211 -10.31 25.65 -13.36
N LYS A 212 -9.73 25.83 -14.55
CA LYS A 212 -9.55 24.77 -15.56
C LYS A 212 -8.08 24.62 -15.91
N ILE A 213 -7.75 23.54 -16.61
CA ILE A 213 -6.40 23.19 -17.03
C ILE A 213 -6.39 23.17 -18.56
N ALA A 214 -5.61 24.05 -19.18
CA ALA A 214 -5.35 24.02 -20.61
C ALA A 214 -4.04 23.26 -20.88
N ILE A 215 -4.03 22.37 -21.87
CA ILE A 215 -2.86 21.60 -22.32
C ILE A 215 -2.51 22.01 -23.76
N ASN A 216 -1.23 22.24 -24.01
CA ASN A 216 -0.64 22.39 -25.34
C ASN A 216 0.48 21.35 -25.54
N PHE A 217 0.57 20.75 -26.73
CA PHE A 217 1.62 19.79 -27.05
C PHE A 217 2.73 20.48 -27.84
N GLU A 218 3.96 20.40 -27.33
CA GLU A 218 5.15 20.97 -27.99
C GLU A 218 5.81 19.92 -28.92
N SER A 219 5.84 18.66 -28.48
CA SER A 219 6.30 17.52 -29.29
C SER A 219 5.56 16.22 -28.94
N PHE A 220 5.42 15.31 -29.92
CA PHE A 220 4.81 13.99 -29.70
C PHE A 220 5.35 12.92 -30.68
N GLN A 221 6.00 11.89 -30.15
CA GLN A 221 6.54 10.73 -30.88
C GLN A 221 6.49 9.47 -30.00
N THR A 222 5.53 8.58 -30.21
CA THR A 222 5.43 7.26 -29.56
C THR A 222 5.29 6.15 -30.61
N GLU A 223 5.44 4.87 -30.24
CA GLU A 223 5.16 3.77 -31.18
C GLU A 223 3.69 3.79 -31.64
N PRO A 224 3.40 3.91 -32.96
CA PRO A 224 2.03 4.02 -33.46
C PRO A 224 1.17 2.79 -33.13
N GLY A 225 0.05 3.00 -32.45
CA GLY A 225 -0.90 1.94 -32.10
C GLY A 225 -0.42 0.97 -31.02
N ARG A 226 0.64 1.33 -30.27
CA ARG A 226 1.22 0.53 -29.20
C ARG A 226 1.43 1.31 -27.92
N ASP A 227 2.10 2.45 -28.03
CA ASP A 227 2.48 3.27 -26.90
C ASP A 227 1.57 4.50 -26.84
N PHE A 228 0.76 4.57 -25.79
CA PHE A 228 -0.37 5.49 -25.71
C PHE A 228 -0.21 6.51 -24.60
N LEU A 229 -0.50 7.77 -24.93
CA LEU A 229 -0.91 8.79 -23.97
C LEU A 229 -2.45 8.81 -23.89
N THR A 230 -2.99 8.61 -22.70
CA THR A 230 -4.41 8.81 -22.39
C THR A 230 -4.58 10.00 -21.46
N ILE A 231 -5.47 10.92 -21.80
CA ILE A 231 -5.86 12.04 -20.94
C ILE A 231 -7.34 11.90 -20.61
N MET A 232 -7.69 11.98 -19.34
CA MET A 232 -9.06 11.83 -18.86
C MET A 232 -9.37 12.79 -17.71
N ASP A 233 -10.65 13.11 -17.56
CA ASP A 233 -11.17 13.82 -16.39
C ASP A 233 -11.56 12.80 -15.30
N PRO A 234 -11.17 12.95 -14.02
CA PRO A 234 -11.52 12.00 -12.96
C PRO A 234 -13.03 11.75 -12.76
N ILE A 235 -13.89 12.69 -13.17
CA ILE A 235 -15.35 12.56 -13.04
C ILE A 235 -16.03 12.12 -14.34
N SER A 236 -15.27 11.69 -15.35
CA SER A 236 -15.79 11.17 -16.63
C SER A 236 -15.39 9.72 -16.86
N ASP A 237 -16.36 8.90 -17.29
CA ASP A 237 -16.12 7.52 -17.71
C ASP A 237 -15.41 7.39 -19.07
N LEU A 238 -15.28 8.50 -19.82
CA LEU A 238 -14.66 8.53 -21.15
C LEU A 238 -13.37 9.38 -21.15
N PRO A 239 -12.29 8.91 -21.81
CA PRO A 239 -11.09 9.71 -21.98
C PRO A 239 -11.33 10.87 -22.94
N LEU A 240 -10.68 12.00 -22.65
CA LEU A 240 -10.66 13.21 -23.48
C LEU A 240 -9.75 13.03 -24.69
N LEU A 241 -8.67 12.25 -24.53
CA LEU A 241 -7.71 11.91 -25.57
C LEU A 241 -7.19 10.49 -25.33
N ILE A 242 -7.07 9.71 -26.41
CA ILE A 242 -6.19 8.54 -26.49
C ILE A 242 -5.36 8.73 -27.75
N HIS A 243 -4.03 8.83 -27.63
CA HIS A 243 -3.17 9.18 -28.75
C HIS A 243 -1.89 8.34 -28.80
N SER A 244 -1.39 8.07 -30.01
CA SER A 244 -0.13 7.36 -30.27
C SER A 244 0.43 7.74 -31.63
N GLY A 245 1.73 7.50 -31.85
CA GLY A 245 2.41 7.78 -33.12
C GLY A 245 3.13 9.13 -33.14
N TYR A 246 3.23 9.74 -34.32
CA TYR A 246 4.12 10.89 -34.58
C TYR A 246 3.38 12.21 -34.88
N SER A 247 2.06 12.23 -34.86
CA SER A 247 1.28 13.46 -34.99
C SER A 247 1.19 14.17 -33.65
N ILE A 248 1.37 15.49 -33.65
CA ILE A 248 1.11 16.33 -32.48
C ILE A 248 -0.42 16.38 -32.27
N PRO A 249 -0.95 16.08 -31.07
CA PRO A 249 -2.38 16.20 -30.78
C PRO A 249 -2.83 17.66 -30.73
N ASP A 250 -4.14 17.88 -30.92
CA ASP A 250 -4.76 19.18 -30.68
C ASP A 250 -4.68 19.57 -29.19
N ALA A 251 -4.53 20.87 -28.93
CA ALA A 251 -4.64 21.44 -27.59
C ALA A 251 -6.05 21.22 -26.99
N LEU A 252 -6.13 20.99 -25.69
CA LEU A 252 -7.41 20.73 -25.00
C LEU A 252 -7.54 21.51 -23.69
N ILE A 253 -8.78 21.67 -23.23
CA ILE A 253 -9.12 22.31 -21.95
C ILE A 253 -9.95 21.33 -21.11
N SER A 254 -9.63 21.21 -19.82
CA SER A 254 -10.30 20.29 -18.91
C SER A 254 -11.80 20.60 -18.72
N PRO A 255 -12.67 19.58 -18.60
CA PRO A 255 -14.04 19.74 -18.17
C PRO A 255 -14.13 20.26 -16.72
N SER A 256 -13.43 19.61 -15.79
CA SER A 256 -13.35 19.95 -14.36
C SER A 256 -12.05 20.68 -13.98
N ASN A 257 -11.78 20.82 -12.68
CA ASN A 257 -10.54 21.35 -12.13
C ASN A 257 -9.41 20.30 -12.00
N GLN A 258 -9.58 19.09 -12.53
CA GLN A 258 -8.55 18.05 -12.53
C GLN A 258 -8.38 17.40 -13.90
N LEU A 259 -7.16 16.96 -14.19
CA LEU A 259 -6.84 16.05 -15.31
C LEU A 259 -5.93 14.93 -14.84
N VAL A 260 -6.15 13.74 -15.37
CA VAL A 260 -5.29 12.57 -15.20
C VAL A 260 -4.67 12.24 -16.55
N LEU A 261 -3.34 12.24 -16.60
CA LEU A 261 -2.56 11.83 -17.77
C LEU A 261 -1.90 10.50 -17.46
N ILE A 262 -2.06 9.51 -18.35
CA ILE A 262 -1.49 8.17 -18.24
C ILE A 262 -0.70 7.89 -19.50
N PHE A 263 0.61 7.66 -19.37
CA PHE A 263 1.45 7.17 -20.47
C PHE A 263 1.82 5.72 -20.22
N GLN A 264 1.65 4.86 -21.22
CA GLN A 264 2.01 3.45 -21.17
C GLN A 264 2.80 3.06 -22.43
N SER A 265 3.93 2.40 -22.24
CA SER A 265 4.71 1.78 -23.33
C SER A 265 4.73 0.25 -23.24
N ASP A 266 4.94 -0.42 -24.37
CA ASP A 266 5.06 -1.88 -24.48
C ASP A 266 6.50 -2.36 -24.15
N HIS A 267 6.88 -3.59 -24.50
CA HIS A 267 8.21 -4.14 -24.22
C HIS A 267 9.29 -3.79 -25.26
N VAL A 268 8.97 -3.12 -26.37
CA VAL A 268 9.88 -2.85 -27.50
C VAL A 268 9.68 -1.45 -28.12
N ILE A 269 10.49 -1.09 -29.12
CA ILE A 269 10.37 0.07 -30.04
C ILE A 269 10.03 1.41 -29.35
N ASN A 270 10.93 1.82 -28.47
CA ASN A 270 10.84 3.10 -27.79
C ASN A 270 11.16 4.30 -28.71
N GLN A 271 10.48 5.42 -28.52
CA GLN A 271 10.65 6.69 -29.26
C GLN A 271 11.06 7.83 -28.30
N PRO A 272 11.44 9.03 -28.78
CA PRO A 272 11.75 10.17 -27.92
C PRO A 272 10.63 10.58 -26.97
N GLY A 273 9.37 10.22 -27.26
CA GLY A 273 8.22 10.48 -26.40
C GLY A 273 7.57 11.82 -26.67
N PHE A 274 7.12 12.51 -25.61
CA PHE A 274 6.38 13.76 -25.75
C PHE A 274 6.80 14.80 -24.72
N GLU A 275 6.61 16.06 -25.10
CA GLU A 275 6.67 17.24 -24.24
C GLU A 275 5.36 18.01 -24.43
N LEU A 276 4.69 18.31 -23.32
CA LEU A 276 3.50 19.17 -23.30
C LEU A 276 3.63 20.22 -22.21
N SER A 277 3.06 21.39 -22.45
CA SER A 277 2.91 22.46 -21.47
C SER A 277 1.45 22.52 -20.98
N TYR A 278 1.25 22.91 -19.72
CA TYR A 278 -0.09 23.08 -19.16
C TYR A 278 -0.21 24.34 -18.28
N LYS A 279 -1.40 24.94 -18.28
CA LYS A 279 -1.71 26.16 -17.51
C LYS A 279 -3.04 26.08 -16.79
N ILE A 280 -3.07 26.62 -15.58
CA ILE A 280 -4.26 26.73 -14.74
C ILE A 280 -4.95 28.08 -15.01
N ILE A 281 -6.11 28.04 -15.66
CA ILE A 281 -6.85 29.20 -16.18
C ILE A 281 -8.16 29.45 -15.44
#